data_AF-A0A2S2Q2Y6-F1
#
_entry.id   AF-A0A2S2Q2Y6-F1
#
_cell.length_a   1.000
_cell.length_b   1.000
_cell.length_c   1.000
_cell.angle_alpha   90.00
_cell.angle_beta   90.00
_cell.angle_gamma   90.00
#
_symmetry.space_group_name_H-M   'P 1'
#
loop_
_entity.id
_entity.type
_entity.pdbx_description
1 polymer ?
#
loop_
_entity_poly.entity_id
_entity_poly.type
_entity_poly.pdbx_seq_one_letter_code
_entity_poly.pdbx_strand_id
1 'polypeptide(L)'
;MAGNFWQSSHYQQWILDKQDLVRERQLDLQILSEEEYQKICIFFSNFIQILGEQLKLKQQVIATATVYFKRFYARNSLKCIDPLLLSPTCVFLASKVEEFGVISNSRLITTCQTVLKNKLNYAYTQEFPYRTNHILECEFYLLENLDCCLIVFQPYRPLLQLVQDIGPHEDQLLALAWRVVNDSLRTDLSLLYPPYQIAIGLVNSTTTTNK
;
A
#
# COMPACT_ATOMS: atom_id res chain seq x y z
N MET A 1 18.27 -11.94 -3.68
CA MET A 1 16.84 -12.32 -3.53
C MET A 1 15.87 -11.43 -4.33
N ALA A 2 16.25 -10.22 -4.77
CA ALA A 2 15.41 -9.30 -5.55
C ALA A 2 15.14 -9.67 -7.03
N GLY A 3 15.38 -10.93 -7.43
CA GLY A 3 15.34 -11.36 -8.84
C GLY A 3 14.36 -12.49 -9.14
N ASN A 4 13.89 -13.24 -8.13
CA ASN A 4 13.03 -14.40 -8.36
C ASN A 4 11.72 -14.28 -7.58
N PHE A 5 10.70 -13.73 -8.24
CA PHE A 5 9.35 -13.62 -7.68
C PHE A 5 8.78 -15.00 -7.29
N TRP A 6 9.02 -16.03 -8.09
CA TRP A 6 8.43 -17.37 -7.91
C TRP A 6 8.90 -18.13 -6.68
N GLN A 7 10.10 -17.81 -6.18
CA GLN A 7 10.65 -18.39 -4.95
C GLN A 7 10.53 -17.44 -3.75
N SER A 8 9.88 -16.29 -3.93
CA SER A 8 9.75 -15.30 -2.87
C SER A 8 8.60 -15.65 -1.92
N SER A 9 8.72 -15.20 -0.67
CA SER A 9 7.62 -15.27 0.30
C SER A 9 6.38 -14.53 -0.19
N HIS A 10 6.55 -13.47 -1.01
CA HIS A 10 5.44 -12.76 -1.63
C HIS A 10 4.56 -13.72 -2.45
N TYR A 11 5.17 -14.49 -3.35
CA TYR A 11 4.41 -15.43 -4.17
C TYR A 11 3.87 -16.61 -3.36
N GLN A 12 4.67 -17.17 -2.45
CA GLN A 12 4.32 -18.40 -1.75
C GLN A 12 3.27 -18.21 -0.65
N GLN A 13 3.19 -17.03 -0.02
CA GLN A 13 2.37 -16.81 1.17
C GLN A 13 1.38 -15.64 1.06
N TRP A 14 1.63 -14.68 0.16
CA TRP A 14 0.91 -13.41 0.13
C TRP A 14 0.14 -13.14 -1.15
N ILE A 15 0.09 -14.12 -2.06
CA ILE A 15 -0.92 -14.18 -3.11
C ILE A 15 -2.09 -14.98 -2.55
N LEU A 16 -3.17 -14.26 -2.21
CA LEU A 16 -4.33 -14.79 -1.51
C LEU A 16 -5.43 -15.17 -2.50
N ASP A 17 -6.19 -16.20 -2.16
CA ASP A 17 -7.43 -16.47 -2.88
C ASP A 17 -8.49 -15.44 -2.50
N LYS A 18 -9.27 -15.01 -3.50
CA LYS A 18 -10.36 -14.05 -3.31
C LYS A 18 -11.42 -14.58 -2.34
N GLN A 19 -11.69 -15.88 -2.35
CA GLN A 19 -12.69 -16.49 -1.48
C GLN A 19 -12.27 -16.43 -0.01
N ASP A 20 -11.01 -16.73 0.28
CA ASP A 20 -10.47 -16.66 1.64
C ASP A 20 -10.41 -15.22 2.13
N LEU A 21 -10.01 -14.27 1.27
CA LEU A 21 -10.00 -12.84 1.61
C LEU A 21 -11.39 -12.32 1.97
N VAL A 22 -12.43 -12.74 1.24
CA VAL A 22 -13.83 -12.37 1.56
C VAL A 22 -14.28 -13.03 2.85
N ARG A 23 -13.84 -14.28 3.12
CA ARG A 23 -14.18 -15.00 4.36
C ARG A 23 -13.64 -14.28 5.59
N GLU A 24 -12.37 -13.88 5.59
CA GLU A 24 -11.76 -13.16 6.72
C GLU A 24 -12.44 -11.79 6.95
N ARG A 25 -12.83 -11.12 5.86
CA ARG A 25 -13.54 -9.83 5.93
C ARG A 25 -14.97 -9.93 6.44
N GLN A 26 -15.56 -11.13 6.53
CA GLN A 26 -16.96 -11.27 6.99
C GLN A 26 -17.17 -10.69 8.40
N LEU A 27 -16.15 -10.72 9.26
CA LEU A 27 -16.23 -10.14 10.61
C LEU A 27 -16.49 -8.63 10.57
N ASP A 28 -15.87 -7.92 9.62
CA ASP A 28 -16.06 -6.48 9.45
C ASP A 28 -17.32 -6.17 8.64
N LEU A 29 -17.67 -7.04 7.67
CA LEU A 29 -18.86 -6.90 6.83
C LEU A 29 -20.18 -7.09 7.59
N GLN A 30 -20.14 -7.65 8.81
CA GLN A 30 -21.31 -7.66 9.71
C GLN A 30 -21.70 -6.27 10.18
N ILE A 31 -20.78 -5.30 10.12
CA ILE A 31 -20.94 -3.95 10.66
C ILE A 31 -20.93 -2.91 9.55
N LEU A 32 -20.10 -3.14 8.54
CA LEU A 32 -19.91 -2.26 7.38
C LEU A 32 -20.45 -2.93 6.12
N SER A 33 -21.07 -2.16 5.23
CA SER A 33 -21.35 -2.67 3.88
C SER A 33 -20.05 -2.87 3.10
N GLU A 34 -20.09 -3.72 2.07
CA GLU A 34 -18.94 -3.96 1.19
C GLU A 34 -18.43 -2.66 0.54
N GLU A 35 -19.34 -1.76 0.14
CA GLU A 35 -18.98 -0.46 -0.41
C GLU A 35 -18.27 0.44 0.61
N GLU A 36 -18.73 0.46 1.86
CA GLU A 36 -18.11 1.25 2.92
C GLU A 36 -16.71 0.72 3.24
N TYR A 37 -16.54 -0.60 3.31
CA TYR A 37 -15.24 -1.21 3.51
C TYR A 37 -14.27 -0.83 2.40
N GLN A 38 -14.70 -0.89 1.13
CA GLN A 38 -13.88 -0.46 0.00
C GLN A 38 -13.53 1.03 0.07
N LYS A 39 -14.49 1.90 0.42
CA LYS A 39 -14.26 3.34 0.62
C LYS A 39 -13.24 3.60 1.74
N ILE A 40 -13.29 2.84 2.83
CA ILE A 40 -12.31 2.89 3.93
C ILE A 40 -10.91 2.50 3.43
N CYS A 41 -10.78 1.39 2.69
CA CYS A 41 -9.51 0.98 2.11
C CYS A 41 -8.93 2.03 1.15
N ILE A 42 -9.78 2.64 0.32
CA ILE A 42 -9.41 3.73 -0.58
C ILE A 42 -8.93 4.95 0.22
N PHE A 43 -9.64 5.32 1.27
CA PHE A 43 -9.32 6.45 2.14
C PHE A 43 -7.92 6.28 2.78
N PHE A 44 -7.63 5.12 3.39
CA PHE A 44 -6.34 4.89 4.02
C PHE A 44 -5.20 4.71 3.01
N SER A 45 -5.46 4.13 1.83
CA SER A 45 -4.47 4.09 0.75
C SER A 45 -4.08 5.51 0.29
N ASN A 46 -5.06 6.42 0.20
CA ASN A 46 -4.79 7.84 -0.07
C ASN A 46 -4.05 8.52 1.08
N PHE A 47 -4.39 8.21 2.33
CA PHE A 47 -3.68 8.76 3.48
C PHE A 47 -2.20 8.36 3.49
N ILE A 48 -1.88 7.09 3.24
CA ILE A 48 -0.50 6.58 3.10
C ILE A 48 0.23 7.30 1.96
N GLN A 49 -0.44 7.49 0.82
CA GLN A 49 0.12 8.24 -0.32
C GLN A 49 0.49 9.68 0.07
N ILE A 50 -0.43 10.40 0.73
CA ILE A 50 -0.20 11.78 1.17
C ILE A 50 0.94 11.84 2.20
N LEU A 51 0.99 10.92 3.16
CA LEU A 51 2.08 10.83 4.13
C LEU A 51 3.43 10.64 3.43
N GLY A 52 3.50 9.71 2.47
CA GLY A 52 4.70 9.45 1.69
C GLY A 52 5.19 10.66 0.91
N GLU A 53 4.27 11.40 0.28
CA GLU A 53 4.57 12.64 -0.45
C GLU A 53 5.10 13.74 0.47
N GLN A 54 4.49 13.95 1.64
CA GLN A 54 4.97 14.95 2.62
C GLN A 54 6.34 14.58 3.20
N LEU A 55 6.60 13.29 3.37
CA LEU A 55 7.89 12.77 3.81
C LEU A 55 8.95 12.74 2.69
N LYS A 56 8.54 13.03 1.44
CA LYS A 56 9.38 12.99 0.22
C LYS A 56 9.95 11.59 -0.06
N LEU A 57 9.15 10.56 0.17
CA LEU A 57 9.54 9.16 -0.09
C LEU A 57 9.37 8.81 -1.58
N LYS A 58 10.18 7.86 -2.06
CA LYS A 58 10.00 7.26 -3.39
C LYS A 58 8.69 6.47 -3.46
N GLN A 59 8.06 6.44 -4.63
CA GLN A 59 6.79 5.72 -4.84
C GLN A 59 6.87 4.22 -4.48
N GLN A 60 8.04 3.59 -4.67
CA GLN A 60 8.27 2.18 -4.26
C GLN A 60 8.04 1.98 -2.76
N VAL A 61 8.55 2.90 -1.93
CA VAL A 61 8.38 2.85 -0.46
C VAL A 61 6.91 3.00 -0.08
N ILE A 62 6.20 3.93 -0.74
CA ILE A 62 4.78 4.18 -0.52
C ILE A 62 3.97 2.94 -0.91
N ALA A 63 4.27 2.33 -2.06
CA ALA A 63 3.61 1.10 -2.51
C ALA A 63 3.84 -0.06 -1.54
N THR A 64 5.06 -0.26 -1.03
CA THR A 64 5.36 -1.28 -0.01
C THR A 64 4.57 -1.02 1.27
N ALA A 65 4.50 0.23 1.73
CA ALA A 65 3.70 0.60 2.90
C ALA A 65 2.20 0.28 2.71
N THR A 66 1.64 0.61 1.55
CA THR A 66 0.24 0.30 1.22
C THR A 66 -0.01 -1.21 1.18
N VAL A 67 0.94 -2.00 0.66
CA VAL A 67 0.83 -3.47 0.67
C VAL A 67 0.89 -4.02 2.10
N TYR A 68 1.76 -3.52 2.98
CA TYR A 68 1.77 -3.94 4.38
C TYR A 68 0.43 -3.65 5.08
N PHE A 69 -0.12 -2.46 4.87
CA PHE A 69 -1.43 -2.09 5.41
C PHE A 69 -2.52 -3.06 4.93
N LYS A 70 -2.54 -3.37 3.62
CA LYS A 70 -3.51 -4.31 3.05
C LYS A 70 -3.31 -5.74 3.54
N ARG A 71 -2.07 -6.21 3.66
CA ARG A 71 -1.75 -7.55 4.18
C ARG A 71 -2.20 -7.72 5.63
N PHE A 72 -2.02 -6.69 6.45
CA PHE A 72 -2.46 -6.70 7.84
C PHE A 72 -3.99 -6.86 7.94
N TYR A 73 -4.76 -6.02 7.24
CA TYR A 73 -6.23 -6.10 7.25
C TYR A 73 -6.83 -7.19 6.37
N ALA A 74 -6.00 -7.92 5.61
CA ALA A 74 -6.43 -9.12 4.93
C ALA A 74 -6.61 -10.30 5.89
N ARG A 75 -5.84 -10.33 6.99
CA ARG A 75 -5.89 -11.38 8.03
C ARG A 75 -6.52 -10.91 9.34
N ASN A 76 -6.59 -9.60 9.57
CA ASN A 76 -7.11 -9.01 10.81
C ASN A 76 -8.29 -8.09 10.54
N SER A 77 -9.19 -8.01 11.51
CA SER A 77 -10.30 -7.04 11.52
C SER A 77 -9.78 -5.60 11.68
N LEU A 78 -10.51 -4.64 11.11
CA LEU A 78 -10.29 -3.19 11.32
C LEU A 78 -10.33 -2.76 12.80
N LYS A 79 -10.88 -3.59 13.69
CA LYS A 79 -10.95 -3.32 15.14
C LYS A 79 -9.68 -3.67 15.90
N CYS A 80 -8.80 -4.50 15.34
CA CYS A 80 -7.63 -5.01 16.05
C CYS A 80 -6.63 -3.89 16.36
N ILE A 81 -6.34 -3.05 15.38
CA ILE A 81 -5.46 -1.88 15.50
C ILE A 81 -6.15 -0.73 14.78
N ASP A 82 -6.08 0.48 15.33
CA ASP A 82 -6.59 1.66 14.63
C ASP A 82 -5.83 1.88 13.30
N PRO A 83 -6.52 1.90 12.15
CA PRO A 83 -5.92 2.22 10.85
C PRO A 83 -5.13 3.54 10.83
N LEU A 84 -5.48 4.50 11.68
CA LEU A 84 -4.77 5.77 11.81
C LEU A 84 -3.39 5.61 12.44
N LEU A 85 -3.22 4.62 13.34
CA LEU A 85 -1.91 4.24 13.90
C LEU A 85 -1.14 3.31 12.96
N LEU A 86 -1.83 2.38 12.31
CA LEU A 86 -1.18 1.40 11.43
C LEU A 86 -0.58 2.06 10.18
N SER A 87 -1.29 2.98 9.55
CA SER A 87 -0.85 3.68 8.33
C SER A 87 0.56 4.30 8.44
N PRO A 88 0.86 5.17 9.43
CA PRO A 88 2.20 5.73 9.60
C PRO A 88 3.24 4.68 10.02
N THR A 89 2.82 3.63 10.74
CA THR A 89 3.69 2.50 11.11
C THR A 89 4.13 1.72 9.88
N CYS A 90 3.24 1.46 8.93
CA CYS A 90 3.59 0.83 7.65
C CYS A 90 4.57 1.66 6.84
N VAL A 91 4.38 2.99 6.79
CA VAL A 91 5.32 3.91 6.11
C VAL A 91 6.69 3.89 6.79
N PHE A 92 6.70 3.91 8.13
CA PHE A 92 7.92 3.84 8.92
C PHE A 92 8.68 2.53 8.67
N LEU A 93 8.03 1.39 8.74
CA LEU A 93 8.64 0.09 8.47
C LEU A 93 9.14 -0.03 7.02
N ALA A 94 8.32 0.36 6.04
CA ALA A 94 8.69 0.33 4.62
C ALA A 94 9.92 1.19 4.32
N SER A 95 10.03 2.37 4.95
CA SER A 95 11.19 3.26 4.77
C SER A 95 12.51 2.63 5.22
N LYS A 96 12.47 1.77 6.25
CA LYS A 96 13.64 1.03 6.73
C LYS A 96 14.01 -0.10 5.78
N VAL A 97 13.01 -0.83 5.26
CA VAL A 97 13.21 -1.99 4.38
C VAL A 97 13.76 -1.59 3.01
N GLU A 98 13.25 -0.50 2.42
CA GLU A 98 13.62 -0.04 1.08
C GLU A 98 14.89 0.84 1.06
N GLU A 99 15.64 0.88 2.18
CA GLU A 99 16.92 1.59 2.33
C GLU A 99 16.89 3.09 1.96
N PHE A 100 15.72 3.74 2.04
CA PHE A 100 15.58 5.17 1.72
C PHE A 100 16.02 6.09 2.88
N GLY A 101 16.47 5.51 4.00
CA GLY A 101 16.93 6.19 5.20
C GLY A 101 15.90 6.15 6.34
N VAL A 102 16.39 6.15 7.58
CA VAL A 102 15.55 6.08 8.78
C VAL A 102 14.83 7.41 8.97
N ILE A 103 13.50 7.43 8.84
CA ILE A 103 12.68 8.59 9.20
C ILE A 103 12.80 8.80 10.71
N SER A 104 13.08 10.03 11.16
CA SER A 104 13.07 10.30 12.60
C SER A 104 11.64 10.20 13.14
N ASN A 105 11.49 9.56 14.30
CA ASN A 105 10.18 9.38 14.95
C ASN A 105 9.43 10.70 15.14
N SER A 106 10.14 11.77 15.51
CA SER A 106 9.56 13.11 15.65
C SER A 106 9.01 13.64 14.32
N ARG A 107 9.77 13.51 13.23
CA ARG A 107 9.35 13.96 11.89
C ARG A 107 8.12 13.20 11.40
N LEU A 108 8.04 11.90 11.65
CA LEU A 108 6.87 11.08 11.30
C LEU A 108 5.61 11.60 12.00
N ILE A 109 5.66 11.78 13.32
CA ILE A 109 4.53 12.28 14.13
C ILE A 109 4.09 13.68 13.69
N THR A 110 5.04 14.62 13.54
CA THR A 110 4.73 15.99 13.11
C THR A 110 4.09 16.01 11.71
N THR A 111 4.56 15.14 10.82
CA THR A 111 3.97 15.01 9.47
C THR A 111 2.55 14.46 9.55
N CYS A 112 2.31 13.44 10.38
CA CYS A 112 0.96 12.89 10.60
C CYS A 112 0.00 13.95 11.13
N GLN A 113 0.40 14.70 12.16
CA GLN A 113 -0.39 15.81 12.72
C GLN A 113 -0.72 16.87 11.66
N THR A 114 0.27 17.23 10.84
CA THR A 114 0.10 18.22 9.76
C THR A 114 -0.86 17.72 8.68
N VAL A 115 -0.74 16.46 8.26
CA VAL A 115 -1.62 15.87 7.25
C VAL A 115 -3.04 15.74 7.77
N LEU A 116 -3.22 15.29 9.02
CA LEU A 116 -4.54 15.21 9.66
C LEU A 116 -5.24 16.56 9.67
N LYS A 117 -4.55 17.60 10.17
CA LYS A 117 -5.09 18.95 10.28
C LYS A 117 -5.40 19.60 8.93
N ASN A 118 -4.54 19.41 7.93
CA ASN A 118 -4.66 20.15 6.66
C ASN A 118 -5.44 19.41 5.58
N LYS A 119 -5.36 18.07 5.55
CA LYS A 119 -5.90 17.26 4.45
C LYS A 119 -7.08 16.39 4.89
N LEU A 120 -7.18 16.03 6.18
CA LEU A 120 -8.22 15.12 6.70
C LEU A 120 -9.14 15.77 7.73
N ASN A 121 -9.19 17.11 7.81
CA ASN A 121 -10.04 17.84 8.76
C ASN A 121 -11.55 17.50 8.64
N TYR A 122 -11.98 17.02 7.47
CA TYR A 122 -13.37 16.57 7.25
C TYR A 122 -13.69 15.23 7.91
N ALA A 123 -12.69 14.39 8.16
CA ALA A 123 -12.85 13.05 8.74
C ALA A 123 -12.43 13.02 10.21
N TYR A 124 -11.37 13.76 10.56
CA TYR A 124 -10.83 13.81 11.92
C TYR A 124 -10.74 15.26 12.39
N THR A 125 -11.55 15.59 13.40
CA THR A 125 -11.55 16.92 14.04
C THR A 125 -10.55 16.99 15.21
N GLN A 126 -10.09 15.84 15.70
CA GLN A 126 -9.15 15.74 16.81
C GLN A 126 -7.70 15.66 16.31
N GLU A 127 -6.76 16.10 17.13
CA GLU A 127 -5.34 15.96 16.85
C GLU A 127 -4.91 14.49 16.86
N PHE A 128 -3.82 14.17 16.16
CA PHE A 128 -3.26 12.82 16.13
C PHE A 128 -2.93 12.34 17.56
N PRO A 129 -3.64 11.33 18.09
CA PRO A 129 -3.57 10.98 19.51
C PRO A 129 -2.33 10.15 19.87
N TYR A 130 -1.67 9.57 18.86
CA TYR A 130 -0.60 8.61 19.08
C TYR A 130 0.78 9.26 19.23
N ARG A 131 1.52 8.78 20.21
CA ARG A 131 2.95 9.07 20.43
C ARG A 131 3.86 8.03 19.78
N THR A 132 5.14 8.35 19.65
CA THR A 132 6.21 7.46 19.13
C THR A 132 6.17 6.05 19.71
N ASN A 133 5.97 5.89 21.01
CA ASN A 133 5.99 4.56 21.65
C ASN A 133 4.93 3.62 21.07
N HIS A 134 3.74 4.14 20.75
CA HIS A 134 2.67 3.33 20.14
C HIS A 134 3.04 2.89 18.71
N ILE A 135 3.80 3.70 17.98
CA ILE A 135 4.27 3.35 16.63
C ILE A 135 5.31 2.24 16.72
N LEU A 136 6.23 2.32 17.67
CA LEU A 136 7.23 1.28 17.89
C LEU A 136 6.59 -0.04 18.35
N GLU A 137 5.58 0.03 19.22
CA GLU A 137 4.83 -1.15 19.64
C GLU A 137 4.02 -1.75 18.48
N CYS A 138 3.31 -0.92 17.72
CA CYS A 138 2.58 -1.33 16.52
C CYS A 138 3.51 -1.92 15.45
N GLU A 139 4.75 -1.45 15.35
CA GLU A 139 5.75 -2.00 14.43
C GLU A 139 6.05 -3.47 14.74
N PHE A 140 6.21 -3.84 16.02
CA PHE A 140 6.42 -5.23 16.41
C PHE A 140 5.23 -6.11 16.03
N TYR A 141 4.01 -5.66 16.31
CA TYR A 141 2.80 -6.39 15.90
C TYR A 141 2.68 -6.54 14.39
N LEU A 142 3.01 -5.48 13.62
CA LEU A 142 3.01 -5.52 12.16
C LEU A 142 4.02 -6.53 11.64
N LEU A 143 5.23 -6.58 12.20
CA LEU A 143 6.28 -7.52 11.81
C LEU A 143 5.85 -8.98 12.04
N GLU A 144 5.27 -9.26 13.21
CA GLU A 144 4.76 -10.57 13.56
C GLU A 144 3.62 -11.01 12.62
N ASN A 145 2.64 -10.13 12.38
CA ASN A 145 1.51 -10.42 11.49
C ASN A 145 1.91 -10.63 10.03
N LEU A 146 3.02 -10.02 9.60
CA LEU A 146 3.57 -10.19 8.27
C LEU A 146 4.48 -11.42 8.14
N ASP A 147 4.64 -12.24 9.19
CA ASP A 147 5.56 -13.37 9.23
C ASP A 147 7.00 -12.96 8.80
N CYS A 148 7.42 -11.73 9.14
CA CYS A 148 8.67 -11.11 8.68
C CYS A 148 8.86 -11.07 7.14
N CYS A 149 7.79 -11.12 6.36
CA CYS A 149 7.82 -11.08 4.89
C CYS A 149 7.89 -9.66 4.35
N LEU A 150 9.07 -9.06 4.48
CA LEU A 150 9.30 -7.64 4.19
C LEU A 150 9.57 -7.34 2.70
N ILE A 151 10.03 -8.30 1.92
CA ILE A 151 10.33 -8.05 0.50
C ILE A 151 9.03 -8.10 -0.31
N VAL A 152 8.61 -6.93 -0.82
CA VAL A 152 7.44 -6.79 -1.69
C VAL A 152 7.90 -6.52 -3.13
N PHE A 153 7.28 -7.20 -4.08
CA PHE A 153 7.52 -6.99 -5.50
C PHE A 153 6.41 -6.07 -6.03
N GLN A 154 6.77 -4.94 -6.62
CA GLN A 154 5.80 -3.99 -7.16
C GLN A 154 5.75 -4.03 -8.71
N PRO A 155 4.62 -3.65 -9.32
CA PRO A 155 4.43 -3.67 -10.78
C PRO A 155 5.26 -2.63 -11.54
N TYR A 156 5.90 -1.66 -10.88
CA TYR A 156 6.68 -0.61 -11.55
C TYR A 156 7.87 -1.14 -12.36
N ARG A 157 8.58 -2.15 -11.83
CA ARG A 157 9.74 -2.74 -12.51
C ARG A 157 9.35 -3.50 -13.78
N PRO A 158 8.38 -4.45 -13.76
CA PRO A 158 7.93 -5.09 -14.99
C PRO A 158 7.26 -4.11 -15.95
N LEU A 159 6.56 -3.07 -15.45
CA LEU A 159 5.98 -2.02 -16.31
C LEU A 159 7.05 -1.34 -17.18
N LEU A 160 8.18 -0.94 -16.59
CA LEU A 160 9.26 -0.29 -17.34
C LEU A 160 9.81 -1.18 -18.46
N GLN A 161 9.96 -2.48 -18.19
CA GLN A 161 10.41 -3.46 -19.19
C GLN A 161 9.38 -3.62 -20.32
N LEU A 162 8.09 -3.76 -19.97
CA LEU A 162 7.01 -3.90 -20.95
C LEU A 162 6.86 -2.67 -21.85
N VAL A 163 7.00 -1.46 -21.30
CA VAL A 163 6.91 -0.23 -22.11
C VAL A 163 8.10 -0.12 -23.07
N GLN A 164 9.30 -0.48 -22.62
CA GLN A 164 10.49 -0.54 -23.48
C GLN A 164 10.33 -1.55 -24.63
N ASP A 165 9.69 -2.69 -24.36
CA ASP A 165 9.46 -3.72 -25.37
C ASP A 165 8.38 -3.33 -26.41
N ILE A 166 7.43 -2.46 -26.05
CA ILE A 166 6.33 -2.03 -26.94
C ILE A 166 6.79 -1.01 -28.00
N GLY A 167 7.86 -0.26 -27.75
CA GLY A 167 8.41 0.72 -28.70
C GLY A 167 7.71 2.09 -28.66
N PRO A 168 7.62 2.82 -29.81
CA PRO A 168 7.49 4.29 -29.84
C PRO A 168 6.28 4.84 -29.07
N HIS A 169 6.44 6.03 -28.48
CA HIS A 169 5.57 6.69 -27.47
C HIS A 169 5.77 6.24 -26.01
N GLU A 170 6.96 5.76 -25.68
CA GLU A 170 7.35 5.31 -24.33
C GLU A 170 6.99 6.33 -23.23
N ASP A 171 7.34 7.61 -23.39
CA ASP A 171 7.19 8.60 -22.33
C ASP A 171 5.73 8.89 -21.94
N GLN A 172 4.83 8.97 -22.93
CA GLN A 172 3.42 9.25 -22.68
C GLN A 172 2.71 8.02 -22.12
N LEU A 173 2.99 6.84 -22.69
CA LEU A 173 2.43 5.59 -22.22
C LEU A 173 2.92 5.28 -20.80
N LEU A 174 4.20 5.49 -20.51
CA LEU A 174 4.78 5.28 -19.19
C LEU A 174 4.15 6.20 -18.15
N ALA A 175 4.01 7.49 -18.45
CA ALA A 175 3.40 8.44 -17.52
C ALA A 175 1.95 8.08 -17.19
N LEU A 176 1.15 7.65 -18.18
CA LEU A 176 -0.22 7.19 -17.97
C LEU A 176 -0.24 5.86 -17.20
N ALA A 177 0.49 4.85 -17.65
CA ALA A 177 0.51 3.54 -17.02
C ALA A 177 1.01 3.60 -15.58
N TRP A 178 2.00 4.46 -15.28
CA TRP A 178 2.48 4.68 -13.92
C TRP A 178 1.39 5.23 -13.00
N ARG A 179 0.56 6.16 -13.49
CA ARG A 179 -0.59 6.68 -12.73
C ARG A 179 -1.62 5.60 -12.48
N VAL A 180 -1.98 4.82 -13.49
CA VAL A 180 -2.95 3.71 -13.33
C VAL A 180 -2.42 2.64 -12.38
N VAL A 181 -1.10 2.37 -12.37
CA VAL A 181 -0.47 1.52 -11.35
C VAL A 181 -0.65 2.08 -9.95
N ASN A 182 -0.46 3.38 -9.73
CA ASN A 182 -0.71 3.99 -8.42
C ASN A 182 -2.18 3.86 -8.02
N ASP A 183 -3.11 3.98 -8.97
CA ASP A 183 -4.53 3.83 -8.72
C ASP A 183 -4.89 2.39 -8.35
N SER A 184 -4.20 1.41 -8.95
CA SER A 184 -4.38 -0.02 -8.63
C SER A 184 -4.09 -0.35 -7.17
N LEU A 185 -3.19 0.42 -6.51
CA LEU A 185 -2.89 0.26 -5.08
C LEU A 185 -4.07 0.59 -4.17
N ARG A 186 -5.12 1.26 -4.67
CA ARG A 186 -6.35 1.48 -3.89
C ARG A 186 -7.22 0.22 -3.82
N THR A 187 -7.06 -0.68 -4.78
CA THR A 187 -7.82 -1.94 -4.90
C THR A 187 -7.09 -3.13 -4.26
N ASP A 188 -7.71 -4.30 -4.25
CA ASP A 188 -7.11 -5.54 -3.72
C ASP A 188 -6.19 -6.26 -4.71
N LEU A 189 -5.97 -5.70 -5.90
CA LEU A 189 -5.17 -6.34 -6.95
C LEU A 189 -3.79 -6.80 -6.47
N SER A 190 -3.14 -5.99 -5.61
CA SER A 190 -1.81 -6.30 -5.04
C SER A 190 -1.77 -7.56 -4.17
N LEU A 191 -2.91 -8.05 -3.67
CA LEU A 191 -3.00 -9.27 -2.87
C LEU A 191 -3.42 -10.48 -3.71
N LEU A 192 -4.10 -10.26 -4.83
CA LEU A 192 -4.73 -11.32 -5.63
C LEU A 192 -3.84 -11.76 -6.81
N TYR A 193 -3.06 -10.85 -7.38
CA TYR A 193 -2.34 -11.11 -8.63
C TYR A 193 -0.85 -10.79 -8.51
N PRO A 194 0.00 -11.58 -9.21
CA PRO A 194 1.40 -11.25 -9.41
C PRO A 194 1.62 -9.85 -10.05
N PRO A 195 2.69 -9.14 -9.67
CA PRO A 195 2.95 -7.77 -10.16
C PRO A 195 3.08 -7.64 -11.67
N TYR A 196 3.61 -8.66 -12.37
CA TYR A 196 3.73 -8.63 -13.82
C TYR A 196 2.37 -8.74 -14.52
N GLN A 197 1.42 -9.52 -13.98
CA GLN A 197 0.06 -9.61 -14.52
C GLN A 197 -0.69 -8.29 -14.35
N ILE A 198 -0.52 -7.66 -13.18
CA ILE A 198 -1.06 -6.32 -12.91
C ILE A 198 -0.49 -5.33 -13.94
N ALA A 199 0.83 -5.31 -14.15
CA ALA A 199 1.46 -4.41 -15.11
C ALA A 199 0.90 -4.58 -16.53
N ILE A 200 0.78 -5.83 -17.03
CA ILE A 200 0.22 -6.11 -18.37
C ILE A 200 -1.24 -5.65 -18.47
N GLY A 201 -2.07 -5.97 -17.47
CA GLY A 201 -3.48 -5.59 -17.48
C GLY A 201 -3.68 -4.07 -17.53
N LEU A 202 -2.85 -3.32 -16.78
CA LEU A 202 -2.94 -1.87 -16.74
C LEU A 202 -2.42 -1.20 -18.01
N VAL A 203 -1.37 -1.74 -18.64
CA VAL A 203 -0.89 -1.27 -19.96
C VAL A 203 -1.95 -1.49 -21.05
N ASN A 204 -2.63 -2.64 -21.03
CA ASN A 204 -3.73 -2.87 -21.96
C ASN A 204 -4.87 -1.88 -21.72
N SER A 205 -5.22 -1.59 -20.46
CA SER A 205 -6.23 -0.58 -20.15
C SER A 205 -5.84 0.81 -20.68
N THR A 206 -4.58 1.23 -20.54
CA THR A 206 -4.14 2.57 -20.97
C THR A 206 -4.10 2.72 -22.49
N THR A 207 -3.74 1.67 -23.21
CA THR A 207 -3.77 1.67 -24.69
C THR A 207 -5.21 1.73 -25.24
N THR A 208 -6.18 1.11 -24.56
CA THR A 208 -7.59 1.21 -24.97
C THR A 208 -8.21 2.58 -24.74
N THR A 209 -7.79 3.31 -23.69
CA THR A 209 -8.30 4.67 -23.40
C THR A 209 -7.74 5.77 -24.31
N ASN A 210 -6.66 5.50 -25.04
CA ASN A 210 -6.07 6.43 -26.02
C ASN A 210 -6.64 6.27 -27.44
N LYS A 211 -7.56 5.32 -27.65
CA LYS A 211 -8.34 5.18 -28.90
C LYS A 211 -9.70 5.84 -28.74
#